data_AF-A0A932T8C7-F1
#
_entry.id   AF-A0A932T8C7-F1
#
_cell.length_a   1.000
_cell.length_b   1.000
_cell.length_c   1.000
_cell.angle_alpha   90.00
_cell.angle_beta   90.00
_cell.angle_gamma   90.00
#
_symmetry.space_group_name_H-M   'P 1'
#
loop_
_entity.id
_entity.type
_entity.pdbx_description
1 polymer ?
#
loop_
_entity_poly.entity_id
_entity_poly.type
_entity_poly.pdbx_seq_one_letter_code
_entity_poly.pdbx_strand_id
1 'polypeptide(L)'
;MEEIIGDIKDEFDDEESGNKKIDDFTYIFEGKTMINDVCKAMALPTDTFETTRGDSDSLAGLVLEIAGKFPLVNEEVIAGDFTFVPLEINKNRLDKIRVVIREKETAA
;
A
#
# COMPACT_ATOMS: atom_id res chain seq x y z
N MET A 1 30.99 22.82 4.22
CA MET A 1 29.74 23.02 4.99
C MET A 1 28.70 23.46 3.99
N GLU A 2 27.87 22.53 3.57
CA GLU A 2 26.64 22.80 2.83
C GLU A 2 25.52 22.26 3.72
N GLU A 3 24.71 23.17 4.23
CA GLU A 3 23.45 22.87 4.90
C GLU A 3 22.45 22.43 3.83
N ILE A 4 22.15 21.14 3.78
CA ILE A 4 20.92 20.65 3.14
C ILE A 4 19.90 20.50 4.26
N ILE A 5 19.28 21.62 4.62
CA ILE A 5 18.03 21.61 5.38
C ILE A 5 16.92 21.51 4.34
N GLY A 6 16.18 20.40 4.41
CA GLY A 6 14.95 20.24 3.67
C GLY A 6 14.16 19.13 4.33
N ASP A 7 13.34 19.49 5.32
CA ASP A 7 12.11 18.82 5.70
C ASP A 7 11.84 17.52 4.92
N ILE A 8 12.32 16.38 5.42
CA ILE A 8 11.40 15.26 5.48
C ILE A 8 10.66 15.49 6.78
N LYS A 9 9.66 16.36 6.62
CA LYS A 9 8.57 16.57 7.54
C LYS A 9 8.04 15.19 7.85
N ASP A 10 8.52 14.64 8.96
CA ASP A 10 7.90 13.57 9.71
C ASP A 10 6.61 14.17 10.30
N GLU A 11 5.71 14.59 9.41
CA GLU A 11 4.46 15.29 9.71
C GLU A 11 3.27 14.33 9.71
N PHE A 12 3.57 13.03 9.77
CA PHE A 12 2.62 11.96 10.00
C PHE A 12 3.12 11.08 11.15
N ASP A 13 3.66 11.67 12.22
CA ASP A 13 3.85 11.01 13.52
C ASP A 13 2.66 11.27 14.48
N ASP A 14 1.55 11.83 13.97
CA ASP A 14 0.37 12.17 14.76
C ASP A 14 -0.90 11.53 14.19
N GLU A 15 -0.87 10.20 14.01
CA GLU A 15 -2.02 9.37 14.37
C GLU A 15 -1.57 7.91 14.54
N GLU A 16 -1.99 7.31 15.64
CA GLU A 16 -1.66 6.00 16.22
C GLU A 16 -1.91 4.74 15.33
N SER A 17 -1.86 4.83 14.00
CA SER A 17 -2.69 4.04 13.10
C SER A 17 -1.93 3.12 12.13
N GLY A 18 -1.23 2.09 12.65
CA GLY A 18 -1.03 0.78 11.97
C GLY A 18 -0.23 0.67 10.66
N ASN A 19 0.10 1.77 9.99
CA ASN A 19 0.89 1.80 8.75
C ASN A 19 2.38 2.07 9.02
N LYS A 20 3.25 1.49 8.20
CA LYS A 20 4.71 1.58 8.36
C LYS A 20 5.38 1.71 7.00
N LYS A 21 6.05 2.84 6.76
CA LYS A 21 6.96 2.98 5.61
C LYS A 21 8.24 2.17 5.89
N ILE A 22 8.61 1.30 4.97
CA ILE A 22 9.84 0.51 5.05
C ILE A 22 10.94 1.18 4.24
N ASP A 23 10.59 1.67 3.06
CA ASP A 23 11.48 2.36 2.13
C ASP A 23 10.66 3.28 1.21
N ASP A 24 11.27 4.03 0.29
CA ASP A 24 10.60 4.97 -0.60
C ASP A 24 9.56 4.31 -1.52
N PHE A 25 9.79 3.03 -1.86
CA PHE A 25 8.88 2.25 -2.70
C PHE A 25 8.16 1.12 -1.97
N THR A 26 8.39 0.95 -0.67
CA THR A 26 7.83 -0.18 0.09
C THR A 26 7.15 0.27 1.38
N TYR A 27 5.89 -0.11 1.53
CA TYR A 27 5.02 0.29 2.62
C TYR A 27 4.31 -0.94 3.20
N ILE A 28 3.96 -0.91 4.47
CA ILE A 28 3.13 -1.92 5.13
C ILE A 28 1.91 -1.21 5.70
N PHE A 29 0.73 -1.72 5.40
CA PHE A 29 -0.55 -1.18 5.88
C PHE A 29 -1.36 -2.28 6.54
N GLU A 30 -2.27 -1.89 7.44
CA GLU A 30 -3.31 -2.80 7.89
C GLU A 30 -4.34 -3.03 6.77
N GLY A 31 -4.87 -4.24 6.64
CA GLY A 31 -5.87 -4.51 5.59
C GLY A 31 -7.17 -3.75 5.79
N LYS A 32 -7.45 -3.27 7.01
CA LYS A 32 -8.60 -2.41 7.33
C LYS A 32 -8.42 -0.95 6.89
N THR A 33 -7.19 -0.53 6.56
CA THR A 33 -6.89 0.84 6.15
C THR A 33 -7.67 1.18 4.88
N MET A 34 -8.24 2.39 4.83
CA MET A 34 -8.97 2.85 3.65
C MET A 34 -8.01 3.07 2.48
N ILE A 35 -8.46 2.75 1.27
CA ILE A 35 -7.66 2.93 0.05
C ILE A 35 -7.20 4.39 -0.10
N ASN A 36 -8.08 5.34 0.23
CA ASN A 36 -7.76 6.76 0.20
C ASN A 36 -6.60 7.13 1.13
N ASP A 37 -6.50 6.53 2.32
CA ASP A 37 -5.40 6.78 3.24
C ASP A 37 -4.11 6.08 2.81
N VAL A 38 -4.21 4.90 2.19
CA VAL A 38 -3.06 4.26 1.53
C VAL A 38 -2.49 5.16 0.44
N CYS A 39 -3.35 5.72 -0.43
CA CYS A 39 -2.93 6.67 -1.47
C CYS A 39 -2.22 7.89 -0.87
N LYS A 40 -2.83 8.54 0.13
CA LYS A 40 -2.23 9.71 0.78
C LYS A 40 -0.87 9.39 1.42
N ALA A 41 -0.76 8.27 2.13
CA ALA A 41 0.48 7.84 2.77
C ALA A 41 1.60 7.54 1.77
N MET A 42 1.23 7.08 0.57
CA MET A 42 2.15 6.85 -0.55
C MET A 42 2.36 8.10 -1.43
N ALA A 43 1.77 9.24 -1.06
CA ALA A 43 1.74 10.47 -1.86
C ALA A 43 1.20 10.27 -3.30
N LEU A 44 0.22 9.38 -3.45
CA LEU A 44 -0.45 9.07 -4.71
C LEU A 44 -1.81 9.77 -4.82
N PRO A 45 -2.30 10.02 -6.05
CA PRO A 45 -3.68 10.42 -6.29
C PRO A 45 -4.68 9.43 -5.66
N THR A 46 -5.78 9.92 -5.09
CA THR A 46 -6.84 9.05 -4.55
C THR A 46 -7.52 8.20 -5.63
N ASP A 47 -7.50 8.68 -6.88
CA ASP A 47 -8.05 8.01 -8.06
C ASP A 47 -7.15 6.85 -8.56
N THR A 48 -5.91 6.71 -8.04
CA THR A 48 -4.94 5.70 -8.50
C THR A 48 -5.49 4.28 -8.50
N PHE A 49 -6.32 3.94 -7.52
CA PHE A 49 -6.95 2.62 -7.43
C PHE A 49 -8.45 2.66 -7.72
N GLU A 50 -9.06 3.79 -8.14
CA GLU A 50 -10.51 3.89 -8.34
C GLU A 50 -11.05 2.91 -9.38
N THR A 51 -10.29 2.67 -10.46
CA THR A 51 -10.67 1.68 -11.48
C THR A 51 -10.49 0.24 -11.03
N THR A 52 -9.62 -0.02 -10.03
CA THR A 52 -9.21 -1.37 -9.62
C THR A 52 -9.89 -1.80 -8.32
N ARG A 53 -10.29 -0.86 -7.46
CA ARG A 53 -10.94 -1.11 -6.17
C ARG A 53 -12.34 -1.71 -6.28
N GLY A 54 -13.01 -1.56 -7.42
CA GLY A 54 -14.40 -1.98 -7.58
C GLY A 54 -15.29 -1.33 -6.51
N ASP A 55 -16.08 -2.14 -5.82
CA ASP A 55 -16.95 -1.72 -4.70
C ASP A 55 -16.23 -1.69 -3.34
N SER A 56 -14.92 -1.98 -3.29
CA SER A 56 -14.17 -2.03 -2.04
C SER A 56 -13.67 -0.66 -1.59
N ASP A 57 -13.74 -0.38 -0.29
CA ASP A 57 -13.18 0.84 0.34
C ASP A 57 -11.85 0.60 1.09
N SER A 58 -11.51 -0.66 1.36
CA SER A 58 -10.35 -1.04 2.18
C SER A 58 -9.25 -1.68 1.35
N LEU A 59 -8.01 -1.61 1.83
CA LEU A 59 -6.86 -2.26 1.18
C LEU A 59 -7.05 -3.77 1.04
N ALA A 60 -7.61 -4.43 2.07
CA ALA A 60 -7.93 -5.85 1.99
C ALA A 60 -8.93 -6.14 0.85
N GLY A 61 -9.99 -5.34 0.73
CA GLY A 61 -10.97 -5.46 -0.34
C GLY A 61 -10.34 -5.27 -1.73
N LEU A 62 -9.52 -4.22 -1.89
CA LEU A 62 -8.77 -3.96 -3.13
C LEU A 62 -7.92 -5.18 -3.53
N VAL A 63 -7.17 -5.76 -2.59
CA VAL A 63 -6.32 -6.93 -2.87
C VAL A 63 -7.16 -8.15 -3.26
N LEU A 64 -8.31 -8.37 -2.62
CA LEU A 64 -9.22 -9.46 -2.97
C LEU A 64 -9.83 -9.28 -4.35
N GLU A 65 -10.21 -8.04 -4.72
CA GLU A 65 -10.74 -7.68 -6.03
C GLU A 65 -9.71 -7.95 -7.13
N ILE A 66 -8.46 -7.50 -6.93
CA ILE A 66 -7.35 -7.74 -7.86
C ILE A 66 -7.06 -9.24 -7.98
N ALA A 67 -6.97 -9.95 -6.86
CA ALA A 67 -6.62 -11.36 -6.85
C ALA A 67 -7.76 -12.26 -7.38
N GLY A 68 -9.01 -11.81 -7.29
CA GLY A 68 -10.21 -12.59 -7.58
C GLY A 68 -10.45 -13.78 -6.63
N LYS A 69 -9.64 -13.89 -5.57
CA LYS A 69 -9.67 -14.95 -4.55
C LYS A 69 -9.05 -14.45 -3.26
N PHE A 70 -9.15 -15.24 -2.20
CA PHE A 70 -8.42 -14.99 -0.96
C PHE A 70 -6.93 -15.38 -1.14
N PRO A 71 -5.98 -14.42 -1.18
CA PRO A 71 -4.57 -14.72 -1.41
C PRO A 71 -3.95 -15.39 -0.18
N LEU A 72 -2.84 -16.11 -0.38
CA LEU A 72 -2.05 -16.69 0.71
C LEU A 72 -1.07 -15.68 1.30
N VAL A 73 -0.57 -15.96 2.50
CA VAL A 73 0.52 -15.18 3.10
C VAL A 73 1.76 -15.28 2.21
N ASN A 74 2.39 -14.15 1.93
CA ASN A 74 3.51 -13.96 0.98
C ASN A 74 3.15 -14.17 -0.50
N GLU A 75 1.88 -14.26 -0.86
CA GLU A 75 1.46 -14.31 -2.27
C GLU A 75 1.56 -12.91 -2.89
N GLU A 76 2.24 -12.79 -4.03
CA GLU A 76 2.36 -11.52 -4.76
C GLU A 76 1.15 -11.29 -5.66
N VAL A 77 0.36 -10.27 -5.32
CA VAL A 77 -0.80 -9.81 -6.09
C VAL A 77 -0.41 -8.55 -6.84
N ILE A 78 -0.27 -8.65 -8.16
CA ILE A 78 0.22 -7.55 -9.01
C ILE A 78 -0.97 -6.78 -9.60
N ALA A 79 -0.95 -5.45 -9.47
CA ALA A 79 -1.89 -4.55 -10.13
C ALA A 79 -1.15 -3.37 -10.77
N GLY A 80 -0.97 -3.43 -12.09
CA GLY A 80 -0.22 -2.40 -12.82
C GLY A 80 1.20 -2.27 -12.27
N ASP A 81 1.53 -1.07 -11.78
CA ASP A 81 2.83 -0.71 -11.22
C ASP A 81 2.93 -0.98 -9.71
N PHE A 82 1.95 -1.66 -9.11
CA PHE A 82 1.91 -1.99 -7.68
C PHE A 82 1.90 -3.50 -7.44
N THR A 83 2.58 -3.93 -6.39
CA THR A 83 2.56 -5.31 -5.90
C THR A 83 2.10 -5.34 -4.45
N PHE A 84 1.03 -6.07 -4.19
CA PHE A 84 0.46 -6.27 -2.86
C PHE A 84 0.83 -7.66 -2.36
N VAL A 85 1.36 -7.74 -1.15
CA VAL A 85 1.81 -9.00 -0.55
C VAL A 85 1.22 -9.11 0.86
N PRO A 86 0.26 -10.02 1.10
CA PRO A 86 -0.26 -10.27 2.45
C PRO A 86 0.86 -10.77 3.35
N LEU A 87 1.18 -10.05 4.41
CA LEU A 87 2.18 -10.46 5.39
C LEU A 87 1.57 -11.23 6.55
N GLU A 88 0.33 -10.88 6.91
CA GLU A 88 -0.38 -11.47 8.03
C GLU A 88 -1.85 -11.63 7.68
N ILE A 89 -2.35 -12.86 7.81
CA ILE A 89 -3.76 -13.19 7.63
C ILE A 89 -4.28 -13.70 8.97
N ASN A 90 -5.32 -13.06 9.49
CA ASN A 90 -5.97 -13.46 10.72
C ASN A 90 -7.36 -14.01 10.42
N LYS A 91 -7.55 -15.32 10.63
CA LYS A 91 -8.75 -16.07 10.25
C LYS A 91 -9.05 -15.92 8.75
N ASN A 92 -9.97 -15.02 8.41
CA ASN A 92 -10.43 -14.74 7.06
C ASN A 92 -10.28 -13.25 6.71
N ARG A 93 -9.32 -12.56 7.33
CA ARG A 93 -9.05 -11.15 7.08
C ARG A 93 -7.56 -10.94 6.84
N LEU A 94 -7.25 -10.19 5.78
CA LEU A 94 -5.90 -9.68 5.54
C LEU A 94 -5.63 -8.63 6.62
N ASP A 95 -4.73 -8.94 7.54
CA ASP A 95 -4.44 -8.08 8.70
C ASP A 95 -3.33 -7.10 8.36
N LYS A 96 -2.24 -7.58 7.73
CA LYS A 96 -1.16 -6.74 7.20
C LYS A 96 -0.86 -7.05 5.76
N ILE A 97 -0.67 -6.00 4.97
CA ILE A 97 -0.39 -6.07 3.54
C ILE A 97 0.80 -5.17 3.26
N ARG A 98 1.82 -5.71 2.61
CA ARG A 98 2.94 -4.95 2.06
C ARG A 98 2.58 -4.48 0.67
N VAL A 99 2.79 -3.20 0.41
CA VAL A 99 2.63 -2.57 -0.90
C VAL A 99 4.01 -2.19 -1.42
N VAL A 100 4.33 -2.65 -2.61
CA VAL A 100 5.60 -2.34 -3.30
C VAL A 100 5.26 -1.63 -4.60
N ILE A 101 5.80 -0.43 -4.78
CA ILE A 101 5.73 0.32 -6.03
C ILE A 101 6.84 -0.21 -6.93
N ARG A 102 6.47 -0.84 -8.03
CA ARG A 102 7.41 -1.19 -9.09
C ARG A 102 7.55 0.05 -9.97
N GLU A 103 8.64 0.79 -9.82
CA GLU A 103 9.04 1.70 -10.88
C GLU A 103 9.16 0.87 -12.15
N LYS A 104 8.50 1.31 -13.24
CA LYS A 104 8.72 0.69 -14.54
C LYS A 104 10.21 0.77 -14.81
N GLU A 105 10.89 -0.36 -14.65
CA GLU A 105 12.20 -0.56 -15.23
C GLU A 105 11.96 -0.34 -16.72
N THR A 106 12.31 0.87 -17.17
CA THR A 106 12.22 1.25 -18.56
C THR A 106 13.25 0.34 -19.22
N ALA A 107 12.78 -0.78 -19.76
CA ALA A 107 13.60 -1.68 -20.55
C ALA A 107 14.25 -0.81 -21.64
N ALA A 108 15.55 -0.61 -21.47
CA ALA A 108 16.40 0.14 -22.37
C ALA A 108 16.50 -0.55 -23.74
#